data_AF-A0A973GTY7-F1
#
_entry.id   AF-A0A973GTY7-F1
#
_cell.length_a   1.000
_cell.length_b   1.000
_cell.length_c   1.000
_cell.angle_alpha   90.00
_cell.angle_beta   90.00
_cell.angle_gamma   90.00
#
_symmetry.space_group_name_H-M   'P 1'
#
loop_
_entity.id
_entity.type
_entity.pdbx_description
1 polymer ?
#
loop_
_entity_poly.entity_id
_entity_poly.type
_entity_poly.pdbx_seq_one_letter_code
_entity_poly.pdbx_strand_id
1 'polypeptide(L)'
;HVQHSRFFKRRVRISASDPLVKVCEELGYAIVPEVGQTAEKCTTTLTELDYDTISKFYKWDSVKIMNLRVYHRGYLPKALIVAVLKMYEDKTTLKGVEGKEVEYLVSKNMINAAFGMMVTAIVRDEFEYSEEWFKKGADVDSQLAGYNKNFNRFLYYGWGVWVTAHARHNLFSAIIEFGDDYVYSDTDSIKGINFDSHKEYFDKYNEVVFEKLLHMCNHYKIPFNKCRPCTKKGVPKLIGVWEMEHSYARFKTVGAKRYMYEYDDGTMDMTVSGLNKKSAMPYLLEVNNNNHDLVFEKFGEGMFIPSTYTNKDNILTYPTGKLTLTYIDEDMKGTLVDYQGNVGEFHELSGIHMEPQSYFMSLVGDYIKFLRGVQYVEI
;
A
#
# COMPACT_ATOMS: atom_id res chain seq x y z
N HIS A 1 -20.22 -2.09 -9.87
CA HIS A 1 -20.43 -0.75 -10.48
C HIS A 1 -20.28 -0.82 -12.00
N VAL A 2 -21.36 -1.17 -12.69
CA VAL A 2 -21.48 -0.91 -14.14
C VAL A 2 -21.73 0.59 -14.34
N GLN A 3 -21.28 1.08 -15.50
CA GLN A 3 -21.10 2.47 -15.86
C GLN A 3 -22.43 3.22 -16.04
N HIS A 4 -22.95 3.84 -14.98
CA HIS A 4 -24.11 4.73 -15.08
C HIS A 4 -23.79 6.17 -15.52
N SER A 5 -22.81 6.39 -16.41
CA SER A 5 -22.68 7.70 -17.05
C SER A 5 -21.78 7.67 -18.29
N ARG A 6 -22.35 8.02 -19.45
CA ARG A 6 -21.62 8.38 -20.69
C ARG A 6 -20.75 9.64 -20.53
N PHE A 7 -20.65 10.20 -19.32
CA PHE A 7 -19.97 11.46 -19.00
C PHE A 7 -18.84 11.32 -17.97
N PHE A 8 -18.38 10.11 -17.64
CA PHE A 8 -17.19 9.96 -16.80
C PHE A 8 -15.92 10.41 -17.53
N LYS A 9 -15.42 11.61 -17.22
CA LYS A 9 -14.03 11.99 -17.52
C LYS A 9 -13.09 11.13 -16.68
N ARG A 10 -12.59 10.06 -17.28
CA ARG A 10 -11.53 9.21 -16.71
C ARG A 10 -10.21 9.97 -16.76
N ARG A 11 -9.65 10.29 -15.59
CA ARG A 11 -8.34 10.93 -15.46
C ARG A 11 -7.32 9.85 -15.08
N VAL A 12 -6.24 9.74 -15.83
CA VAL A 12 -5.13 8.86 -15.49
C VAL A 12 -3.95 9.71 -15.07
N ARG A 13 -3.34 9.34 -13.94
CA ARG A 13 -2.11 9.96 -13.43
C ARG A 13 -0.93 9.20 -14.01
N ILE A 14 -0.10 9.91 -14.74
CA ILE A 14 1.13 9.38 -15.35
C ILE A 14 2.28 10.28 -14.87
N SER A 15 3.45 9.69 -14.61
CA SER A 15 4.64 10.51 -14.32
C SER A 15 4.95 11.36 -15.54
N ALA A 16 5.38 12.61 -15.34
CA ALA A 16 5.75 13.50 -16.46
C ALA A 16 6.88 12.93 -17.32
N SER A 17 7.71 12.06 -16.74
CA SER A 17 8.81 11.37 -17.43
C SER A 17 8.41 10.04 -18.08
N ASP A 18 7.15 9.62 -17.94
CA ASP A 18 6.69 8.35 -18.48
C ASP A 18 6.61 8.41 -20.02
N PRO A 19 7.15 7.43 -20.77
CA PRO A 19 7.01 7.37 -22.22
C PRO A 19 5.56 7.51 -22.72
N LEU A 20 4.60 7.12 -21.88
CA LEU A 20 3.17 7.24 -22.17
C LEU A 20 2.71 8.70 -22.31
N VAL A 21 3.38 9.65 -21.64
CA VAL A 21 3.12 11.09 -21.84
C VAL A 21 3.32 11.45 -23.31
N LYS A 22 4.41 11.00 -23.92
CA LYS A 22 4.70 11.26 -25.34
C LYS A 22 3.65 10.64 -26.27
N VAL A 23 3.21 9.42 -25.96
CA VAL A 23 2.13 8.76 -26.72
C VAL A 23 0.81 9.53 -26.60
N CYS A 24 0.48 10.02 -25.40
CA CYS A 24 -0.69 10.85 -25.17
C CYS A 24 -0.60 12.19 -25.92
N GLU A 25 0.58 12.81 -25.97
CA GLU A 25 0.84 14.04 -26.75
C GLU A 25 0.64 13.79 -28.26
N GLU A 26 1.23 12.72 -28.80
CA GLU A 26 1.10 12.33 -30.22
C GLU A 26 -0.35 12.04 -30.62
N LEU A 27 -1.11 11.40 -29.73
CA LEU A 27 -2.52 11.08 -29.95
C LEU A 27 -3.47 12.26 -29.65
N GLY A 28 -2.94 13.43 -29.25
CA GLY A 28 -3.71 14.64 -28.99
C GLY A 28 -4.60 14.58 -27.73
N TYR A 29 -4.30 13.70 -26.77
CA TYR A 29 -5.01 13.68 -25.49
C TYR A 29 -4.66 14.91 -24.66
N ALA A 30 -5.65 15.47 -23.97
CA ALA A 30 -5.43 16.59 -23.06
C ALA A 30 -4.64 16.13 -21.83
N ILE A 31 -3.35 16.47 -21.79
CA ILE A 31 -2.48 16.26 -20.63
C ILE A 31 -2.54 17.52 -19.78
N VAL A 32 -3.14 17.37 -18.60
CA VAL A 32 -3.17 18.43 -17.60
C VAL A 32 -2.30 18.00 -16.42
N PRO A 33 -1.48 18.91 -15.87
CA PRO A 33 -0.84 18.59 -14.61
C PRO A 33 -1.92 18.30 -13.58
N GLU A 34 -1.72 17.26 -12.77
CA GLU A 34 -2.72 16.73 -11.84
C GLU A 34 -3.33 17.82 -10.93
N VAL A 35 -2.55 18.87 -10.67
CA VAL A 35 -2.88 20.02 -9.82
C VAL A 35 -2.80 21.36 -10.56
N GLY A 36 -2.70 21.37 -11.90
CA GLY A 36 -2.47 22.59 -12.69
C GLY A 36 -1.10 23.24 -12.48
N GLN A 37 -0.14 22.49 -11.92
CA GLN A 37 1.21 22.95 -11.57
C GLN A 37 2.23 22.52 -12.61
N THR A 38 3.10 23.42 -13.00
CA THR A 38 4.22 23.12 -13.91
C THR A 38 5.48 22.86 -13.09
N ALA A 39 6.49 22.20 -13.69
CA ALA A 39 7.81 22.07 -13.05
C ALA A 39 8.41 23.43 -12.67
N GLU A 40 8.07 24.49 -13.43
CA GLU A 40 8.49 25.87 -13.17
C GLU A 40 7.75 26.53 -12.00
N LYS A 41 6.49 26.14 -11.73
CA LYS A 41 5.65 26.73 -10.68
C LYS A 41 4.83 25.66 -9.98
N CYS A 42 5.29 25.30 -8.79
CA CYS A 42 4.64 24.36 -7.88
C CYS A 42 4.05 25.11 -6.68
N THR A 43 2.87 24.70 -6.21
CA THR A 43 2.23 25.25 -5.01
C THR A 43 1.65 24.12 -4.18
N THR A 44 2.21 23.84 -3.02
CA THR A 44 1.80 22.68 -2.23
C THR A 44 1.77 23.00 -0.74
N THR A 45 1.10 22.13 0.03
CA THR A 45 1.09 22.18 1.49
C THR A 45 2.06 21.13 2.01
N LEU A 46 2.99 21.55 2.86
CA LEU A 46 4.04 20.69 3.39
C LEU A 46 4.07 20.75 4.91
N THR A 47 4.42 19.64 5.55
CA THR A 47 4.93 19.71 6.92
C THR A 47 6.37 20.23 6.90
N GLU A 48 6.90 20.57 8.07
CA GLU A 48 8.30 20.98 8.20
C GLU A 48 9.28 19.86 7.81
N LEU A 49 8.89 18.59 8.01
CA LEU A 49 9.69 17.42 7.64
C LEU A 49 9.68 17.19 6.12
N ASP A 50 8.52 17.40 5.49
CA ASP A 50 8.43 17.33 4.03
C ASP A 50 9.28 18.44 3.39
N TYR A 51 9.22 19.66 3.94
CA TYR A 51 10.06 20.78 3.47
C TYR A 51 11.56 20.50 3.64
N ASP A 52 12.00 20.00 4.80
CA ASP A 52 13.41 19.59 5.03
C ASP A 52 13.86 18.55 4.01
N THR A 53 13.02 17.55 3.73
CA THR A 53 13.32 16.50 2.76
C THR A 53 13.43 17.08 1.36
N ILE A 54 12.41 17.81 0.90
CA ILE A 54 12.35 18.37 -0.46
C ILE A 54 13.53 19.32 -0.71
N SER A 55 13.93 20.10 0.28
CA SER A 55 15.07 21.03 0.20
C SER A 55 16.42 20.33 -0.06
N LYS A 56 16.52 19.03 0.21
CA LYS A 56 17.74 18.24 -0.07
C LYS A 56 17.81 17.75 -1.51
N PHE A 57 16.67 17.60 -2.18
CA PHE A 57 16.58 17.04 -3.53
C PHE A 57 16.34 18.09 -4.62
N TYR A 58 15.75 19.24 -4.26
CA TYR A 58 15.37 20.27 -5.22
C TYR A 58 16.05 21.59 -4.89
N LYS A 59 16.41 22.32 -5.95
CA LYS A 59 16.85 23.71 -5.89
C LYS A 59 15.82 24.59 -6.59
N TRP A 60 15.60 25.78 -6.07
CA TRP A 60 14.67 26.75 -6.63
C TRP A 60 15.26 28.16 -6.48
N ASP A 61 14.93 29.04 -7.43
CA ASP A 61 15.40 30.43 -7.42
C ASP A 61 14.75 31.24 -6.29
N SER A 62 13.49 30.94 -5.97
CA SER A 62 12.76 31.61 -4.89
C SER A 62 11.66 30.73 -4.32
N VAL A 63 11.33 30.96 -3.04
CA VAL A 63 10.22 30.30 -2.35
C VAL A 63 9.33 31.34 -1.68
N LYS A 64 8.01 31.18 -1.82
CA LYS A 64 7.02 32.06 -1.17
C LYS A 64 6.13 31.23 -0.25
N ILE A 65 6.14 31.55 1.04
CA ILE A 65 5.26 30.93 2.03
C ILE A 65 3.94 31.72 2.04
N MET A 66 2.85 31.06 1.65
CA MET A 66 1.52 31.69 1.62
C MET A 66 0.82 31.62 2.99
N ASN A 67 0.83 30.43 3.60
CA ASN A 67 0.20 30.17 4.89
C ASN A 67 1.20 29.39 5.75
N LEU A 68 1.43 29.84 6.99
CA LEU A 68 2.25 29.13 7.97
C LEU A 68 1.44 28.90 9.24
N ARG A 69 1.39 27.64 9.69
CA ARG A 69 0.79 27.27 10.98
C ARG A 69 1.87 26.65 11.86
N VAL A 70 1.93 27.09 13.10
CA VAL A 70 2.93 26.64 14.09
C VAL A 70 2.22 26.04 15.28
N TYR A 71 2.74 24.90 15.76
CA TYR A 71 2.22 24.18 16.91
C TYR A 71 3.38 23.77 17.82
N HIS A 72 3.14 23.74 19.13
CA HIS A 72 4.08 23.14 20.07
C HIS A 72 4.04 21.61 19.93
N ARG A 73 5.22 21.00 19.80
CA ARG A 73 5.34 19.53 19.82
C ARG A 73 5.20 19.03 21.24
N GLY A 74 4.43 17.96 21.41
CA GLY A 74 4.29 17.23 22.67
C GLY A 74 4.12 15.74 22.37
N TYR A 75 4.19 14.93 23.42
CA TYR A 75 3.87 13.51 23.28
C TYR A 75 2.38 13.30 23.01
N LEU A 76 2.07 12.20 22.30
CA LEU A 76 0.70 11.73 22.14
C LEU A 76 0.07 11.38 23.49
N PRO A 77 -1.26 11.41 23.62
CA PRO A 77 -1.93 11.03 24.86
C PRO A 77 -1.47 9.64 25.36
N LYS A 78 -1.16 9.54 26.65
CA LYS A 78 -0.66 8.31 27.28
C LYS A 78 -1.51 7.08 26.96
N ALA A 79 -2.84 7.22 26.97
CA ALA A 79 -3.76 6.13 26.67
C ALA A 79 -3.57 5.56 25.25
N LEU A 80 -3.35 6.44 24.26
CA LEU A 80 -3.08 6.05 22.88
C LEU A 80 -1.73 5.34 22.77
N ILE A 81 -0.68 5.88 23.41
CA ILE A 81 0.65 5.25 23.42
C ILE A 81 0.58 3.84 24.03
N VAL A 82 -0.05 3.68 25.19
CA VAL A 82 -0.17 2.38 25.86
C VAL A 82 -0.95 1.38 25.00
N ALA A 83 -1.99 1.83 24.29
CA ALA A 83 -2.73 0.98 23.36
C ALA A 83 -1.85 0.51 22.19
N VAL A 84 -1.08 1.42 21.58
CA VAL A 84 -0.16 1.08 20.47
C VAL A 84 0.94 0.12 20.95
N LEU A 85 1.54 0.37 22.12
CA LEU A 85 2.55 -0.52 22.69
C LEU A 85 1.99 -1.92 22.96
N LYS A 86 0.76 -2.03 23.46
CA LYS A 86 0.08 -3.32 23.63
C LYS A 86 -0.13 -4.04 22.30
N MET A 87 -0.65 -3.34 21.28
CA MET A 87 -0.84 -3.96 19.96
C MET A 87 0.50 -4.42 19.35
N TYR A 88 1.58 -3.67 19.57
CA TYR A 88 2.92 -4.04 19.13
C TYR A 88 3.48 -5.26 19.87
N GLU A 89 3.29 -5.33 21.19
CA GLU A 89 3.63 -6.48 22.02
C GLU A 89 2.88 -7.75 21.57
N ASP A 90 1.57 -7.65 21.40
CA ASP A 90 0.71 -8.75 20.94
C ASP A 90 1.17 -9.22 19.53
N LYS A 91 1.42 -8.28 18.60
CA LYS A 91 1.98 -8.61 17.27
C LYS A 91 3.33 -9.32 17.34
N THR A 92 4.22 -8.88 18.23
CA THR A 92 5.60 -9.39 18.34
C THR A 92 5.64 -10.80 18.94
N THR A 93 4.78 -11.06 19.93
CA THR A 93 4.71 -12.35 20.63
C THR A 93 3.98 -13.42 19.81
N LEU A 94 3.00 -13.03 18.98
CA LEU A 94 2.21 -13.95 18.16
C LEU A 94 2.86 -14.32 16.81
N LYS A 95 3.87 -13.56 16.35
CA LYS A 95 4.48 -13.78 15.02
C LYS A 95 5.17 -15.14 14.95
N GLY A 96 4.74 -15.99 14.01
CA GLY A 96 5.34 -17.31 13.76
C GLY A 96 5.03 -18.35 14.84
N VAL A 97 3.97 -18.14 15.62
CA VAL A 97 3.47 -19.12 16.59
C VAL A 97 2.43 -20.00 15.87
N GLU A 98 2.72 -21.29 15.77
CA GLU A 98 1.80 -22.30 15.21
C GLU A 98 0.46 -22.28 15.95
N GLY A 99 -0.64 -22.21 15.19
CA GLY A 99 -2.01 -22.17 15.71
C GLY A 99 -2.47 -20.79 16.20
N LYS A 100 -1.64 -19.74 16.02
CA LYS A 100 -1.96 -18.33 16.35
C LYS A 100 -1.91 -17.40 15.14
N GLU A 101 -1.96 -17.95 13.95
CA GLU A 101 -1.88 -17.20 12.69
C GLU A 101 -3.04 -16.21 12.56
N VAL A 102 -4.24 -16.61 12.98
CA VAL A 102 -5.44 -15.75 12.97
C VAL A 102 -5.27 -14.58 13.94
N GLU A 103 -4.89 -14.84 15.19
CA GLU A 103 -4.69 -13.79 16.20
C GLU A 103 -3.57 -12.83 15.82
N TYR A 104 -2.49 -13.34 15.19
CA TYR A 104 -1.44 -12.51 14.63
C TYR A 104 -1.98 -11.58 13.53
N LEU A 105 -2.78 -12.11 12.60
CA LEU A 105 -3.39 -11.31 11.53
C LEU A 105 -4.33 -10.23 12.09
N VAL A 106 -5.17 -10.57 13.06
CA VAL A 106 -6.06 -9.61 13.75
C VAL A 106 -5.23 -8.53 14.43
N SER A 107 -4.20 -8.89 15.20
CA SER A 107 -3.33 -7.94 15.90
C SER A 107 -2.60 -6.99 14.92
N LYS A 108 -2.08 -7.54 13.82
CA LYS A 108 -1.46 -6.76 12.74
C LYS A 108 -2.46 -5.78 12.12
N ASN A 109 -3.69 -6.23 11.84
CA ASN A 109 -4.73 -5.41 11.26
C ASN A 109 -5.18 -4.28 12.20
N MET A 110 -5.22 -4.51 13.52
CA MET A 110 -5.57 -3.47 14.50
C MET A 110 -4.59 -2.29 14.49
N ILE A 111 -3.28 -2.54 14.40
CA ILE A 111 -2.27 -1.45 14.30
C ILE A 111 -2.52 -0.62 13.04
N ASN A 112 -2.72 -1.29 11.90
CA ASN A 112 -2.99 -0.62 10.63
C ASN A 112 -4.31 0.17 10.68
N ALA A 113 -5.33 -0.37 11.34
CA ALA A 113 -6.62 0.29 11.55
C ALA A 113 -6.49 1.51 12.46
N ALA A 114 -5.68 1.45 13.52
CA ALA A 114 -5.42 2.60 14.40
C ALA A 114 -4.88 3.80 13.62
N PHE A 115 -3.92 3.58 12.72
CA PHE A 115 -3.45 4.61 11.79
C PHE A 115 -4.55 5.04 10.80
N GLY A 116 -5.23 4.09 10.16
CA GLY A 116 -6.30 4.38 9.20
C GLY A 116 -7.43 5.24 9.77
N MET A 117 -7.80 5.02 11.03
CA MET A 117 -8.79 5.84 11.73
C MET A 117 -8.33 7.29 11.92
N MET A 118 -7.03 7.55 12.10
CA MET A 118 -6.50 8.91 12.22
C MET A 118 -6.60 9.66 10.89
N VAL A 119 -6.28 9.00 9.77
CA VAL A 119 -6.21 9.62 8.43
C VAL A 119 -7.47 9.41 7.59
N THR A 120 -8.57 8.96 8.20
CA THR A 120 -9.84 8.78 7.51
C THR A 120 -10.35 10.13 7.00
N ALA A 121 -10.76 10.18 5.72
CA ALA A 121 -11.29 11.40 5.11
C ALA A 121 -12.50 11.91 5.91
N ILE A 122 -12.33 13.09 6.52
CA ILE A 122 -13.37 13.77 7.31
C ILE A 122 -14.40 14.39 6.38
N VAL A 123 -13.91 15.07 5.33
CA VAL A 123 -14.73 15.76 4.34
C VAL A 123 -15.03 14.80 3.20
N ARG A 124 -16.31 14.56 2.95
CA ARG A 124 -16.81 13.64 1.92
C ARG A 124 -17.98 14.27 1.18
N ASP A 125 -18.12 13.90 -0.09
CA ASP A 125 -19.31 14.24 -0.85
C ASP A 125 -20.54 13.58 -0.23
N GLU A 126 -21.63 14.34 -0.12
CA GLU A 126 -22.92 13.82 0.31
C GLU A 126 -23.70 13.31 -0.89
N PHE A 127 -24.32 12.14 -0.71
CA PHE A 127 -25.18 11.50 -1.70
C PHE A 127 -26.58 11.39 -1.13
N GLU A 128 -27.56 11.93 -1.85
CA GLU A 128 -28.97 11.91 -1.48
C GLU A 128 -29.71 11.02 -2.48
N TYR A 129 -30.58 10.14 -1.99
CA TYR A 129 -31.40 9.29 -2.86
C TYR A 129 -32.85 9.78 -2.84
N SER A 130 -33.35 10.25 -3.98
CA SER A 130 -34.77 10.57 -4.19
C SER A 130 -35.18 10.11 -5.58
N GLU A 131 -35.59 8.86 -5.72
CA GLU A 131 -35.82 8.15 -7.00
C GLU A 131 -34.55 7.96 -7.87
N GLU A 132 -33.60 8.89 -7.81
CA GLU A 132 -32.24 8.81 -8.35
C GLU A 132 -31.20 9.24 -7.30
N TRP A 133 -29.93 8.91 -7.53
CA TRP A 133 -28.81 9.34 -6.68
C TRP A 133 -28.30 10.73 -7.08
N PHE A 134 -28.37 11.69 -6.16
CA PHE A 134 -27.89 13.05 -6.35
C PHE A 134 -26.61 13.29 -5.53
N LYS A 135 -25.60 13.88 -6.19
CA LYS A 135 -24.35 14.28 -5.53
C LYS A 135 -24.43 15.76 -5.13
N LYS A 136 -24.48 16.03 -3.83
CA LYS A 136 -24.62 17.40 -3.29
C LYS A 136 -23.29 18.16 -3.15
N GLY A 137 -22.17 17.45 -3.31
CA GLY A 137 -20.83 17.98 -3.02
C GLY A 137 -20.59 18.05 -1.51
N ALA A 138 -19.32 18.16 -1.09
CA ALA A 138 -18.97 18.21 0.32
C ALA A 138 -19.18 19.61 0.93
N ASP A 139 -19.90 19.68 2.06
CA ASP A 139 -19.90 20.87 2.92
C ASP A 139 -18.70 20.80 3.88
N VAL A 140 -17.61 21.42 3.46
CA VAL A 140 -16.32 21.38 4.17
C VAL A 140 -16.44 21.94 5.58
N ASP A 141 -17.08 23.09 5.75
CA ASP A 141 -17.12 23.80 7.03
C ASP A 141 -18.01 23.08 8.04
N SER A 142 -19.18 22.61 7.60
CA SER A 142 -20.10 21.87 8.46
C SER A 142 -19.51 20.53 8.90
N GLN A 143 -18.93 19.76 7.98
CA GLN A 143 -18.34 18.45 8.29
C GLN A 143 -17.11 18.58 9.20
N LEU A 144 -16.25 19.58 8.97
CA LEU A 144 -15.13 19.87 9.87
C LEU A 144 -15.62 20.33 11.24
N ALA A 145 -16.65 21.17 11.32
CA ALA A 145 -17.23 21.60 12.59
C ALA A 145 -17.83 20.41 13.36
N GLY A 146 -18.58 19.54 12.69
CA GLY A 146 -19.16 18.33 13.25
C GLY A 146 -18.09 17.38 13.78
N TYR A 147 -17.04 17.12 12.99
CA TYR A 147 -15.90 16.30 13.42
C TYR A 147 -15.17 16.91 14.62
N ASN A 148 -14.90 18.22 14.60
CA ASN A 148 -14.11 18.88 15.64
C ASN A 148 -14.87 19.04 16.96
N LYS A 149 -16.20 19.16 16.93
CA LYS A 149 -17.06 19.30 18.12
C LYS A 149 -17.55 17.98 18.69
N ASN A 150 -17.28 16.85 18.03
CA ASN A 150 -17.73 15.54 18.49
C ASN A 150 -17.04 15.13 19.80
N PHE A 151 -17.82 14.96 20.87
CA PHE A 151 -17.33 14.55 22.19
C PHE A 151 -16.73 13.13 22.20
N ASN A 152 -17.13 12.28 21.26
CA ASN A 152 -16.57 10.93 21.10
C ASN A 152 -15.25 10.93 20.32
N ARG A 153 -14.75 12.10 19.88
CA ARG A 153 -13.47 12.18 19.15
C ARG A 153 -12.30 11.96 20.10
N PHE A 154 -11.59 10.85 19.93
CA PHE A 154 -10.37 10.51 20.67
C PHE A 154 -9.09 10.54 19.82
N LEU A 155 -9.22 10.70 18.50
CA LEU A 155 -8.10 10.82 17.55
C LEU A 155 -8.11 12.19 16.89
N TYR A 156 -6.90 12.70 16.61
CA TYR A 156 -6.70 13.93 15.85
C TYR A 156 -6.07 13.62 14.50
N TYR A 157 -6.71 14.09 13.42
CA TYR A 157 -6.25 13.88 12.05
C TYR A 157 -4.80 14.31 11.82
N GLY A 158 -4.39 15.42 12.43
CA GLY A 158 -3.02 15.90 12.34
C GLY A 158 -2.00 14.86 12.84
N TRP A 159 -2.29 14.09 13.90
CA TRP A 159 -1.37 13.05 14.34
C TRP A 159 -1.04 12.05 13.22
N GLY A 160 -2.05 11.66 12.43
CA GLY A 160 -1.86 10.80 11.27
C GLY A 160 -0.97 11.43 10.19
N VAL A 161 -1.16 12.73 9.90
CA VAL A 161 -0.31 13.47 8.94
C VAL A 161 1.16 13.44 9.38
N TRP A 162 1.47 13.76 10.64
CA TRP A 162 2.84 13.76 11.15
C TRP A 162 3.44 12.35 11.31
N VAL A 163 2.63 11.32 11.57
CA VAL A 163 3.10 9.92 11.51
C VAL A 163 3.63 9.61 10.12
N THR A 164 2.89 9.97 9.05
CA THR A 164 3.38 9.76 7.67
C THR A 164 4.57 10.63 7.32
N ALA A 165 4.61 11.87 7.80
CA ALA A 165 5.73 12.79 7.55
C ALA A 165 7.03 12.27 8.19
N HIS A 166 6.96 11.78 9.43
CA HIS A 166 8.09 11.14 10.09
C HIS A 166 8.53 9.85 9.38
N ALA A 167 7.59 9.00 8.97
CA ALA A 167 7.92 7.77 8.23
C ALA A 167 8.65 8.09 6.90
N ARG A 168 8.14 9.05 6.12
CA ARG A 168 8.80 9.51 4.89
C ARG A 168 10.18 10.12 5.17
N HIS A 169 10.27 11.01 6.16
CA HIS A 169 11.54 11.66 6.52
C HIS A 169 12.62 10.65 6.90
N ASN A 170 12.28 9.65 7.73
CA ASN A 170 13.19 8.58 8.14
C ASN A 170 13.59 7.66 6.98
N LEU A 171 12.66 7.38 6.05
CA LEU A 171 12.98 6.61 4.84
C LEU A 171 13.92 7.39 3.94
N PHE A 172 13.65 8.68 3.70
CA PHE A 172 14.50 9.53 2.88
C PHE A 172 15.88 9.75 3.48
N SER A 173 16.01 9.85 4.81
CA SER A 173 17.33 9.92 5.42
C SER A 173 18.15 8.65 5.17
N ALA A 174 17.50 7.48 5.12
CA ALA A 174 18.17 6.23 4.74
C ALA A 174 18.51 6.21 3.24
N ILE A 175 17.62 6.69 2.37
CA ILE A 175 17.90 6.81 0.92
C ILE A 175 19.11 7.71 0.66
N ILE A 176 19.19 8.84 1.36
CA ILE A 176 20.33 9.77 1.25
C ILE A 176 21.63 9.10 1.72
N GLU A 177 21.58 8.32 2.80
CA GLU A 177 22.73 7.57 3.30
C GLU A 177 23.25 6.57 2.27
N PHE A 178 22.37 5.78 1.64
CA PHE A 178 22.79 4.81 0.63
C PHE A 178 23.39 5.48 -0.63
N GLY A 179 22.93 6.68 -0.99
CA GLY A 179 23.43 7.37 -2.18
C GLY A 179 23.34 6.49 -3.44
N ASP A 180 24.49 6.23 -4.07
CA ASP A 180 24.59 5.41 -5.28
C ASP A 180 24.36 3.92 -5.03
N ASP A 181 24.47 3.45 -3.78
CA ASP A 181 24.21 2.06 -3.40
C ASP A 181 22.70 1.78 -3.20
N TYR A 182 21.85 2.80 -3.37
CA TYR A 182 20.40 2.66 -3.29
C TYR A 182 19.82 1.91 -4.49
N VAL A 183 19.01 0.88 -4.24
CA VAL A 183 18.36 0.08 -5.29
C VAL A 183 16.85 0.29 -5.30
N TYR A 184 16.20 0.19 -4.14
CA TYR A 184 14.74 0.23 -4.04
C TYR A 184 14.28 0.58 -2.62
N SER A 185 13.10 1.17 -2.50
CA SER A 185 12.39 1.30 -1.22
C SER A 185 10.89 1.09 -1.39
N ASP A 186 10.25 0.62 -0.32
CA ASP A 186 8.81 0.71 -0.09
C ASP A 186 8.57 1.48 1.22
N THR A 187 7.30 1.73 1.53
CA THR A 187 6.76 2.46 2.69
C THR A 187 7.64 2.47 3.94
N ASP A 188 8.17 1.33 4.34
CA ASP A 188 8.98 1.11 5.55
C ASP A 188 10.18 0.18 5.32
N SER A 189 10.65 0.02 4.08
CA SER A 189 11.81 -0.81 3.76
C SER A 189 12.73 -0.16 2.75
N ILE A 190 14.02 -0.42 2.88
CA ILE A 190 15.06 0.04 1.95
C ILE A 190 15.93 -1.15 1.55
N LYS A 191 16.27 -1.22 0.27
CA LYS A 191 17.12 -2.23 -0.35
C LYS A 191 18.26 -1.49 -1.05
N GLY A 192 19.47 -1.90 -0.75
CA GLY A 192 20.68 -1.35 -1.32
C GLY A 192 21.79 -2.39 -1.33
N ILE A 193 22.88 -2.07 -2.02
CA ILE A 193 24.09 -2.87 -2.06
C ILE A 193 25.08 -2.34 -1.00
N ASN A 194 26.21 -3.03 -0.80
CA ASN A 194 27.30 -2.60 0.10
C ASN A 194 26.86 -2.21 1.53
N PHE A 195 25.85 -2.91 2.07
CA PHE A 195 25.17 -2.54 3.33
C PHE A 195 26.12 -2.33 4.52
N ASP A 196 27.22 -3.10 4.60
CA ASP A 196 28.20 -2.99 5.68
C ASP A 196 28.78 -1.57 5.80
N SER A 197 28.90 -0.83 4.69
CA SER A 197 29.40 0.54 4.68
C SER A 197 28.43 1.56 5.30
N HIS A 198 27.13 1.25 5.34
CA HIS A 198 26.07 2.11 5.86
C HIS A 198 25.64 1.73 7.28
N LYS A 199 26.24 0.69 7.88
CA LYS A 199 25.83 0.16 9.18
C LYS A 199 25.86 1.22 10.29
N GLU A 200 26.86 2.10 10.28
CA GLU A 200 27.01 3.16 11.28
C GLU A 200 25.81 4.11 11.31
N TYR A 201 25.23 4.44 10.16
CA TYR A 201 24.02 5.26 10.08
C TYR A 201 22.83 4.58 10.77
N PHE A 202 22.62 3.28 10.53
CA PHE A 202 21.53 2.53 11.15
C PHE A 202 21.69 2.38 12.65
N ASP A 203 22.92 2.12 13.12
CA ASP A 203 23.23 2.03 14.54
C ASP A 203 22.93 3.38 15.25
N LYS A 204 23.36 4.50 14.66
CA LYS A 204 23.05 5.85 15.16
C LYS A 204 21.55 6.16 15.16
N TYR A 205 20.84 5.83 14.07
CA TYR A 205 19.39 6.02 14.00
C TYR A 205 18.69 5.23 15.12
N ASN A 206 19.07 3.97 15.31
CA ASN A 206 18.50 3.09 16.32
C ASN A 206 18.76 3.60 17.75
N GLU A 207 19.95 4.15 18.01
CA GLU A 207 20.28 4.82 19.28
C GLU A 207 19.38 6.05 19.52
N VAL A 208 19.18 6.90 18.51
CA VAL A 208 18.28 8.06 18.62
C VAL A 208 16.82 7.62 18.90
N VAL A 209 16.36 6.54 18.27
CA VAL A 209 15.03 5.97 18.55
C VAL A 209 14.94 5.47 19.99
N PHE A 210 15.96 4.77 20.48
CA PHE A 210 16.05 4.30 21.85
C PHE A 210 15.92 5.46 22.86
N GLU A 211 16.71 6.51 22.71
CA GLU A 211 16.69 7.69 23.59
C GLU A 211 15.34 8.41 23.57
N LYS A 212 14.73 8.57 22.39
CA LYS A 212 13.38 9.15 22.25
C LYS A 212 12.32 8.34 23.00
N LEU A 213 12.39 7.02 22.91
CA LEU A 213 11.47 6.11 23.62
C LEU A 213 11.72 6.15 25.13
N LEU A 214 12.98 6.20 25.56
CA LEU A 214 13.33 6.26 26.98
C LEU A 214 12.80 7.54 27.62
N HIS A 215 13.00 8.70 26.98
CA HIS A 215 12.44 9.97 27.44
C HIS A 215 10.91 9.95 27.53
N MET A 216 10.23 9.39 26.52
CA MET A 216 8.78 9.24 26.53
C MET A 216 8.31 8.34 27.69
N CYS A 217 8.96 7.20 27.89
CA CYS A 217 8.67 6.27 28.97
C CYS A 217 8.86 6.91 30.34
N ASN A 218 9.95 7.67 30.54
CA ASN A 218 10.20 8.40 31.78
C ASN A 218 9.14 9.47 32.05
N HIS A 219 8.76 10.25 31.02
CA HIS A 219 7.73 11.28 31.11
C HIS A 219 6.38 10.70 31.57
N TYR A 220 5.93 9.59 30.97
CA TYR A 220 4.64 8.98 31.30
C TYR A 220 4.71 7.89 32.39
N LYS A 221 5.89 7.58 32.92
CA LYS A 221 6.14 6.48 33.86
C LYS A 221 5.64 5.15 33.27
N ILE A 222 6.01 4.87 32.03
CA ILE A 222 5.74 3.61 31.34
C ILE A 222 6.97 2.71 31.47
N PRO A 223 6.83 1.44 31.86
CA PRO A 223 7.95 0.50 31.85
C PRO A 223 8.56 0.36 30.45
N PHE A 224 9.88 0.61 30.33
CA PHE A 224 10.56 0.63 29.04
C PHE A 224 10.51 -0.71 28.29
N ASN A 225 10.39 -1.83 29.00
CA ASN A 225 10.22 -3.15 28.41
C ASN A 225 9.01 -3.26 27.48
N LYS A 226 7.97 -2.43 27.66
CA LYS A 226 6.81 -2.36 26.75
C LYS A 226 7.17 -1.84 25.35
N CYS A 227 8.25 -1.08 25.23
CA CYS A 227 8.77 -0.65 23.93
C CYS A 227 9.64 -1.73 23.27
N ARG A 228 10.05 -2.75 24.02
CA ARG A 228 10.97 -3.80 23.59
C ARG A 228 10.47 -5.22 23.93
N PRO A 229 9.27 -5.63 23.48
CA PRO A 229 8.75 -6.98 23.69
C PRO A 229 9.66 -8.05 23.09
N CYS A 230 9.63 -9.24 23.66
CA CYS A 230 10.38 -10.40 23.16
C CYS A 230 9.56 -11.22 22.16
N THR A 231 10.21 -11.70 21.11
CA THR A 231 9.66 -12.75 20.24
C THR A 231 9.51 -14.08 20.98
N LYS A 232 8.83 -15.07 20.39
CA LYS A 232 8.77 -16.45 20.91
C LYS A 232 10.15 -17.04 21.23
N LYS A 233 11.17 -16.65 20.47
CA LYS A 233 12.57 -17.11 20.66
C LYS A 233 13.34 -16.32 21.74
N GLY A 234 12.67 -15.46 22.49
CA GLY A 234 13.29 -14.62 23.52
C GLY A 234 14.08 -13.43 22.98
N VAL A 235 14.08 -13.19 21.66
CA VAL A 235 14.81 -12.07 21.06
C VAL A 235 14.03 -10.77 21.28
N PRO A 236 14.62 -9.76 21.94
CA PRO A 236 13.94 -8.50 22.25
C PRO A 236 13.91 -7.57 21.03
N LYS A 237 12.73 -7.00 20.74
CA LYS A 237 12.46 -6.20 19.53
C LYS A 237 11.99 -4.80 19.89
N LEU A 238 12.84 -3.80 19.66
CA LEU A 238 12.51 -2.40 19.95
C LEU A 238 11.58 -1.84 18.87
N ILE A 239 10.56 -1.08 19.24
CA ILE A 239 9.66 -0.46 18.27
C ILE A 239 10.35 0.70 17.51
N GLY A 240 10.14 0.77 16.20
CA GLY A 240 10.53 1.93 15.37
C GLY A 240 11.99 1.99 14.90
N VAL A 241 12.78 0.95 15.17
CA VAL A 241 14.15 0.80 14.68
C VAL A 241 14.20 0.21 13.27
N TRP A 242 15.32 0.44 12.57
CA TRP A 242 15.67 -0.34 11.39
C TRP A 242 16.18 -1.71 11.82
N GLU A 243 15.63 -2.76 11.21
CA GLU A 243 16.08 -4.13 11.39
C GLU A 243 16.61 -4.69 10.07
N MET A 244 17.76 -5.35 10.13
CA MET A 244 18.31 -6.06 8.98
C MET A 244 17.47 -7.30 8.68
N GLU A 245 16.97 -7.38 7.45
CA GLU A 245 16.35 -8.59 6.91
C GLU A 245 17.40 -9.50 6.26
N HIS A 246 16.98 -10.69 5.81
CA HIS A 246 17.85 -11.59 5.06
C HIS A 246 18.37 -10.93 3.78
N SER A 247 19.66 -11.15 3.48
CA SER A 247 20.29 -10.75 2.22
C SER A 247 19.70 -11.53 1.05
N TYR A 248 19.75 -10.92 -0.13
CA TYR A 248 19.34 -11.56 -1.37
C TYR A 248 20.57 -11.83 -2.24
N ALA A 249 20.65 -13.04 -2.79
CA ALA A 249 21.61 -13.37 -3.84
C ALA A 249 21.30 -12.60 -5.12
N ARG A 250 20.00 -12.46 -5.44
CA ARG A 250 19.51 -11.69 -6.59
C ARG A 250 18.28 -10.88 -6.22
N PHE A 251 18.17 -9.69 -6.78
CA PHE A 251 17.03 -8.81 -6.63
C PHE A 251 16.72 -8.13 -7.96
N LYS A 252 15.44 -8.10 -8.36
CA LYS A 252 14.98 -7.38 -9.55
C LYS A 252 13.71 -6.60 -9.21
N THR A 253 13.68 -5.32 -9.55
CA THR A 253 12.50 -4.47 -9.44
C THR A 253 12.13 -3.89 -10.79
N VAL A 254 10.83 -3.80 -11.06
CA VAL A 254 10.26 -3.17 -12.27
C VAL A 254 9.39 -1.96 -11.92
N GLY A 255 9.43 -1.54 -10.65
CA GLY A 255 8.75 -0.35 -10.14
C GLY A 255 8.12 -0.58 -8.77
N ALA A 256 7.35 0.41 -8.32
CA ALA A 256 6.70 0.39 -7.02
C ALA A 256 5.85 -0.89 -6.83
N LYS A 257 6.11 -1.60 -5.73
CA LYS A 257 5.43 -2.85 -5.35
C LYS A 257 5.42 -3.93 -6.43
N ARG A 258 6.48 -3.96 -7.25
CA ARG A 258 6.71 -4.95 -8.31
C ARG A 258 8.19 -5.35 -8.32
N TYR A 259 8.54 -6.30 -7.48
CA TYR A 259 9.90 -6.81 -7.36
C TYR A 259 9.91 -8.30 -7.03
N MET A 260 11.02 -8.96 -7.35
CA MET A 260 11.28 -10.36 -7.00
C MET A 260 12.71 -10.50 -6.49
N TYR A 261 12.95 -11.56 -5.72
CA TYR A 261 14.24 -11.81 -5.10
C TYR A 261 14.47 -13.30 -4.90
N GLU A 262 15.75 -13.65 -4.78
CA GLU A 262 16.21 -14.99 -4.46
C GLU A 262 17.21 -14.91 -3.30
N TYR A 263 17.07 -15.82 -2.34
CA TYR A 263 17.98 -15.98 -1.21
C TYR A 263 19.18 -16.85 -1.59
N ASP A 264 20.21 -16.84 -0.74
CA ASP A 264 21.44 -17.64 -0.95
C ASP A 264 21.17 -19.16 -0.97
N ASP A 265 20.07 -19.63 -0.38
CA ASP A 265 19.65 -21.03 -0.41
C ASP A 265 18.88 -21.42 -1.69
N GLY A 266 18.72 -20.49 -2.63
CA GLY A 266 17.97 -20.67 -3.87
C GLY A 266 16.45 -20.44 -3.74
N THR A 267 15.95 -20.13 -2.54
CA THR A 267 14.52 -19.83 -2.35
C THR A 267 14.16 -18.52 -3.05
N MET A 268 13.15 -18.56 -3.92
CA MET A 268 12.68 -17.41 -4.69
C MET A 268 11.28 -16.95 -4.22
N ASP A 269 11.07 -15.65 -4.13
CA ASP A 269 9.77 -15.06 -3.82
C ASP A 269 9.59 -13.72 -4.54
N MET A 270 8.36 -13.20 -4.53
CA MET A 270 8.00 -11.95 -5.21
C MET A 270 7.02 -11.10 -4.42
N THR A 271 7.01 -9.81 -4.72
CA THR A 271 5.98 -8.87 -4.31
C THR A 271 5.49 -8.12 -5.54
N VAL A 272 4.25 -8.44 -5.94
CA VAL A 272 3.55 -7.75 -7.04
C VAL A 272 2.17 -7.35 -6.56
N SER A 273 1.86 -6.06 -6.66
CA SER A 273 0.56 -5.53 -6.23
C SER A 273 -0.61 -6.27 -6.89
N GLY A 274 -1.49 -6.81 -6.04
CA GLY A 274 -2.65 -7.57 -6.43
C GLY A 274 -2.42 -9.07 -6.67
N LEU A 275 -1.18 -9.54 -6.83
CA LEU A 275 -0.95 -10.99 -6.97
C LEU A 275 -0.81 -11.66 -5.61
N ASN A 276 -1.41 -12.84 -5.46
CA ASN A 276 -1.11 -13.70 -4.32
C ASN A 276 0.18 -14.47 -4.59
N LYS A 277 1.27 -14.07 -3.93
CA LYS A 277 2.59 -14.69 -4.10
C LYS A 277 2.62 -16.21 -3.83
N LYS A 278 1.75 -16.71 -2.93
CA LYS A 278 1.66 -18.14 -2.62
C LYS A 278 1.13 -18.97 -3.79
N SER A 279 0.40 -18.35 -4.71
CA SER A 279 -0.16 -19.00 -5.90
C SER A 279 0.65 -18.65 -7.15
N ALA A 280 1.11 -17.40 -7.26
CA ALA A 280 1.80 -16.90 -8.44
C ALA A 280 3.23 -17.44 -8.58
N MET A 281 4.00 -17.54 -7.48
CA MET A 281 5.38 -18.05 -7.55
C MET A 281 5.46 -19.51 -8.00
N PRO A 282 4.68 -20.45 -7.43
CA PRO A 282 4.67 -21.83 -7.90
C PRO A 282 4.33 -21.94 -9.38
N TYR A 283 3.34 -21.19 -9.85
CA TYR A 283 2.99 -21.12 -11.28
C TYR A 283 4.17 -20.66 -12.14
N LEU A 284 4.82 -19.55 -11.77
CA LEU A 284 5.95 -19.00 -12.53
C LEU A 284 7.12 -19.98 -12.59
N LEU A 285 7.41 -20.69 -11.50
CA LEU A 285 8.43 -21.73 -11.48
C LEU A 285 8.04 -22.89 -12.40
N GLU A 286 6.79 -23.36 -12.33
CA GLU A 286 6.32 -24.51 -13.10
C GLU A 286 6.35 -24.27 -14.62
N VAL A 287 5.81 -23.14 -15.09
CA VAL A 287 5.77 -22.79 -16.52
C VAL A 287 7.14 -22.44 -17.10
N ASN A 288 8.13 -22.19 -16.25
CA ASN A 288 9.52 -21.98 -16.63
C ASN A 288 10.42 -23.15 -16.25
N ASN A 289 9.86 -24.35 -16.00
CA ASN A 289 10.60 -25.58 -15.70
C ASN A 289 11.60 -25.45 -14.53
N ASN A 290 11.24 -24.69 -13.51
CA ASN A 290 12.08 -24.34 -12.37
C ASN A 290 13.42 -23.68 -12.75
N ASN A 291 13.51 -23.10 -13.96
CA ASN A 291 14.67 -22.32 -14.37
C ASN A 291 14.58 -20.92 -13.76
N HIS A 292 15.33 -20.70 -12.70
CA HIS A 292 15.32 -19.44 -11.95
C HIS A 292 15.77 -18.24 -12.81
N ASP A 293 16.77 -18.43 -13.68
CA ASP A 293 17.25 -17.37 -14.59
C ASP A 293 16.15 -16.92 -15.54
N LEU A 294 15.42 -17.88 -16.11
CA LEU A 294 14.31 -17.60 -17.02
C LEU A 294 13.15 -16.90 -16.30
N VAL A 295 12.88 -17.24 -15.04
CA VAL A 295 11.86 -16.54 -14.24
C VAL A 295 12.28 -15.09 -14.02
N PHE A 296 13.54 -14.84 -13.63
CA PHE A 296 14.07 -13.48 -13.50
C PHE A 296 14.06 -12.71 -14.81
N GLU A 297 14.39 -13.33 -15.92
CA GLU A 297 14.37 -12.72 -17.25
C GLU A 297 12.95 -12.27 -17.62
N LYS A 298 11.97 -13.18 -17.50
CA LYS A 298 10.56 -12.94 -17.84
C LYS A 298 9.80 -12.06 -16.85
N PHE A 299 10.32 -11.83 -15.66
CA PHE A 299 9.72 -10.93 -14.69
C PHE A 299 9.87 -9.48 -15.14
N GLY A 300 8.84 -8.95 -15.81
CA GLY A 300 8.83 -7.58 -16.31
C GLY A 300 7.67 -7.31 -17.26
N GLU A 301 7.86 -6.28 -18.10
CA GLU A 301 6.85 -5.86 -19.07
C GLU A 301 6.42 -7.04 -19.95
N GLY A 302 5.10 -7.26 -20.05
CA GLY A 302 4.50 -8.36 -20.80
C GLY A 302 4.31 -9.65 -20.01
N MET A 303 4.74 -9.74 -18.74
CA MET A 303 4.48 -10.92 -17.91
C MET A 303 2.98 -11.14 -17.75
N PHE A 304 2.48 -12.29 -18.20
CA PHE A 304 1.07 -12.67 -18.11
C PHE A 304 0.92 -13.88 -17.18
N ILE A 305 -0.10 -13.84 -16.33
CA ILE A 305 -0.53 -14.97 -15.49
C ILE A 305 -2.03 -15.16 -15.75
N PRO A 306 -2.47 -16.34 -16.22
CA PRO A 306 -3.88 -16.60 -16.52
C PRO A 306 -4.74 -16.64 -15.25
N SER A 307 -6.06 -16.51 -15.39
CA SER A 307 -7.00 -16.63 -14.25
C SER A 307 -7.08 -18.05 -13.72
N THR A 308 -6.90 -19.04 -14.59
CA THR A 308 -6.88 -20.47 -14.29
C THR A 308 -5.71 -21.15 -14.99
N TYR A 309 -5.21 -22.23 -14.39
CA TYR A 309 -4.13 -23.03 -14.96
C TYR A 309 -4.24 -24.49 -14.51
N THR A 310 -4.24 -25.43 -15.44
CA THR A 310 -4.14 -26.86 -15.12
C THR A 310 -2.67 -27.21 -14.98
N ASN A 311 -2.26 -27.60 -13.77
CA ASN A 311 -0.86 -27.95 -13.48
C ASN A 311 -0.46 -29.31 -14.08
N LYS A 312 0.81 -29.67 -13.96
CA LYS A 312 1.38 -30.96 -14.42
C LYS A 312 0.69 -32.19 -13.85
N ASP A 313 0.03 -32.07 -12.70
CA ASP A 313 -0.74 -33.14 -12.06
C ASP A 313 -2.21 -33.19 -12.52
N ASN A 314 -2.58 -32.44 -13.57
CA ASN A 314 -3.95 -32.27 -14.07
C ASN A 314 -4.92 -31.64 -13.06
N ILE A 315 -4.41 -30.83 -12.12
CA ILE A 315 -5.21 -30.12 -11.13
C ILE A 315 -5.44 -28.68 -11.60
N LEU A 316 -6.71 -28.26 -11.62
CA LEU A 316 -7.08 -26.87 -11.89
C LEU A 316 -6.65 -25.97 -10.73
N THR A 317 -5.84 -24.96 -11.03
CA THR A 317 -5.31 -23.97 -10.08
C THR A 317 -5.69 -22.55 -10.49
N TYR A 318 -5.56 -21.61 -9.55
CA TYR A 318 -5.89 -20.20 -9.72
C TYR A 318 -4.64 -19.35 -9.44
N PRO A 319 -3.71 -19.25 -10.42
CA PRO A 319 -2.34 -18.80 -10.15
C PRO A 319 -2.25 -17.33 -9.74
N THR A 320 -3.23 -16.49 -10.11
CA THR A 320 -3.25 -15.09 -9.66
C THR A 320 -3.72 -14.93 -8.22
N GLY A 321 -4.61 -15.82 -7.75
CA GLY A 321 -5.39 -15.65 -6.53
C GLY A 321 -6.29 -14.41 -6.50
N LYS A 322 -6.51 -13.75 -7.66
CA LYS A 322 -7.36 -12.57 -7.79
C LYS A 322 -8.78 -12.96 -8.14
N LEU A 323 -9.74 -12.23 -7.57
CA LEU A 323 -11.16 -12.33 -7.94
C LEU A 323 -11.65 -10.97 -8.45
N THR A 324 -12.36 -10.98 -9.57
CA THR A 324 -13.20 -9.87 -10.03
C THR A 324 -14.55 -9.98 -9.36
N LEU A 325 -15.03 -8.89 -8.75
CA LEU A 325 -16.38 -8.80 -8.20
C LEU A 325 -17.30 -8.07 -9.18
N THR A 326 -18.40 -8.73 -9.54
CA THR A 326 -19.49 -8.16 -10.34
C THR A 326 -20.73 -8.06 -9.47
N TYR A 327 -21.21 -6.85 -9.27
CA TYR A 327 -22.48 -6.59 -8.60
C TYR A 327 -23.60 -6.72 -9.63
N ILE A 328 -24.59 -7.54 -9.30
CA ILE A 328 -25.78 -7.80 -10.10
C ILE A 328 -26.94 -7.13 -9.36
N ASP A 329 -27.38 -5.97 -9.83
CA ASP A 329 -28.43 -5.20 -9.18
C ASP A 329 -29.82 -5.50 -9.80
N GLU A 330 -29.89 -6.49 -10.68
CA GLU A 330 -31.12 -6.93 -11.36
C GLU A 330 -31.78 -8.08 -10.59
N ASP A 331 -33.11 -8.09 -10.57
CA ASP A 331 -33.92 -9.18 -10.04
C ASP A 331 -33.70 -10.45 -10.89
N MET A 332 -33.25 -11.53 -10.26
CA MET A 332 -33.00 -12.83 -10.89
C MET A 332 -33.93 -13.89 -10.29
N LYS A 333 -34.58 -14.64 -11.17
CA LYS A 333 -35.38 -15.82 -10.81
C LYS A 333 -34.93 -17.01 -11.64
N GLY A 334 -34.89 -18.18 -11.03
CA GLY A 334 -34.53 -19.39 -11.75
C GLY A 334 -34.63 -20.64 -10.90
N THR A 335 -34.12 -21.74 -11.45
CA THR A 335 -33.99 -23.01 -10.75
C THR A 335 -32.52 -23.37 -10.64
N LEU A 336 -32.12 -23.91 -9.49
CA LEU A 336 -30.80 -24.47 -9.25
C LEU A 336 -30.92 -25.94 -8.86
N VAL A 337 -29.96 -26.74 -9.29
CA VAL A 337 -29.88 -28.16 -8.93
C VAL A 337 -28.77 -28.32 -7.90
N ASP A 338 -29.11 -28.88 -6.74
CA ASP A 338 -28.11 -29.15 -5.70
C ASP A 338 -27.19 -30.33 -6.08
N TYR A 339 -26.16 -30.57 -5.27
CA TYR A 339 -25.21 -31.66 -5.50
C TYR A 339 -25.81 -33.08 -5.38
N GLN A 340 -27.06 -33.19 -4.92
CA GLN A 340 -27.82 -34.44 -4.84
C GLN A 340 -28.82 -34.59 -6.00
N GLY A 341 -28.91 -33.60 -6.90
CA GLY A 341 -29.82 -33.61 -8.04
C GLY A 341 -31.20 -33.02 -7.76
N ASN A 342 -31.45 -32.46 -6.56
CA ASN A 342 -32.74 -31.85 -6.24
C ASN A 342 -32.83 -30.46 -6.86
N VAL A 343 -33.98 -30.14 -7.45
CA VAL A 343 -34.25 -28.84 -8.06
C VAL A 343 -34.90 -27.92 -7.02
N GLY A 344 -34.32 -26.74 -6.79
CA GLY A 344 -34.89 -25.67 -5.99
C GLY A 344 -35.08 -24.40 -6.82
N GLU A 345 -36.15 -23.65 -6.57
CA GLU A 345 -36.34 -22.32 -7.13
C GLU A 345 -35.63 -21.26 -6.30
N PHE A 346 -35.06 -20.26 -6.95
CA PHE A 346 -34.51 -19.08 -6.29
C PHE A 346 -35.09 -17.79 -6.89
N HIS A 347 -35.20 -16.77 -6.04
CA HIS A 347 -35.56 -15.42 -6.42
C HIS A 347 -34.67 -14.46 -5.61
N GLU A 348 -33.71 -13.85 -6.27
CA GLU A 348 -32.74 -12.93 -5.67
C GLU A 348 -32.93 -11.54 -6.28
N LEU A 349 -33.13 -10.53 -5.44
CA LEU A 349 -33.33 -9.15 -5.89
C LEU A 349 -32.03 -8.48 -6.36
N SER A 350 -30.89 -9.03 -5.94
CA SER A 350 -29.54 -8.61 -6.31
C SER A 350 -28.55 -9.71 -5.93
N GLY A 351 -27.34 -9.67 -6.47
CA GLY A 351 -26.30 -10.64 -6.18
C GLY A 351 -24.89 -10.08 -6.35
N ILE A 352 -23.91 -10.82 -5.84
CA ILE A 352 -22.49 -10.55 -6.08
C ILE A 352 -21.87 -11.80 -6.68
N HIS A 353 -21.40 -11.68 -7.92
CA HIS A 353 -20.64 -12.72 -8.59
C HIS A 353 -19.14 -12.48 -8.43
N MET A 354 -18.40 -13.54 -8.11
CA MET A 354 -16.94 -13.51 -8.00
C MET A 354 -16.34 -14.49 -8.99
N GLU A 355 -15.44 -14.02 -9.85
CA GLU A 355 -14.75 -14.86 -10.82
C GLU A 355 -13.23 -14.69 -10.77
N PRO A 356 -12.43 -15.74 -11.04
CA PRO A 356 -10.98 -15.63 -11.14
C PRO A 356 -10.53 -14.63 -12.21
N GLN A 357 -9.53 -13.80 -11.87
CA GLN A 357 -9.04 -12.75 -12.77
C GLN A 357 -7.59 -13.04 -13.21
N SER A 358 -7.30 -12.86 -14.50
CA SER A 358 -5.91 -12.92 -15.01
C SER A 358 -5.12 -11.68 -14.58
N TYR A 359 -3.80 -11.76 -14.71
CA TYR A 359 -2.90 -10.67 -14.43
C TYR A 359 -1.98 -10.41 -15.63
N PHE A 360 -1.85 -9.15 -15.98
CA PHE A 360 -0.92 -8.71 -17.01
C PHE A 360 -0.03 -7.62 -16.43
N MET A 361 1.27 -7.82 -16.47
CA MET A 361 2.26 -6.85 -16.06
C MET A 361 2.57 -5.95 -17.25
N SER A 362 1.73 -4.95 -17.47
CA SER A 362 2.00 -3.93 -18.48
C SER A 362 1.50 -2.57 -18.03
N LEU A 363 2.37 -1.57 -18.15
CA LEU A 363 1.94 -0.17 -18.02
C LEU A 363 1.12 0.29 -19.24
N VAL A 364 1.43 -0.24 -20.43
CA VAL A 364 0.87 0.22 -21.70
C VAL A 364 -0.36 -0.57 -22.12
N GLY A 365 -0.36 -1.90 -21.93
CA GLY A 365 -1.45 -2.80 -22.33
C GLY A 365 -2.71 -2.63 -21.50
N ASP A 366 -2.59 -2.50 -20.17
CA ASP A 366 -3.74 -2.18 -19.31
C ASP A 366 -4.28 -0.78 -19.60
N TYR A 367 -3.40 0.16 -19.97
CA TYR A 367 -3.77 1.52 -20.36
C TYR A 367 -4.46 1.56 -21.73
N ILE A 368 -3.99 0.82 -22.73
CA ILE A 368 -4.64 0.67 -24.04
C ILE A 368 -6.00 -0.03 -23.87
N LYS A 369 -6.09 -1.09 -23.06
CA LYS A 369 -7.36 -1.76 -22.74
C LYS A 369 -8.34 -0.80 -22.04
N PHE A 370 -7.84 0.00 -21.09
CA PHE A 370 -8.60 1.03 -20.41
C PHE A 370 -9.10 2.14 -21.34
N LEU A 371 -8.25 2.63 -22.24
CA LEU A 371 -8.60 3.63 -23.26
C LEU A 371 -9.57 3.09 -24.32
N ARG A 372 -9.43 1.81 -24.70
CA ARG A 372 -10.29 1.14 -25.70
C ARG A 372 -11.57 0.55 -25.11
N GLY A 373 -11.74 0.57 -23.79
CA GLY A 373 -12.90 -0.01 -23.12
C GLY A 373 -13.00 -1.54 -23.23
N VAL A 374 -11.90 -2.23 -23.52
CA VAL A 374 -11.88 -3.68 -23.79
C VAL A 374 -11.72 -4.43 -22.47
N GLN A 375 -12.74 -5.20 -22.08
CA GLN A 375 -12.74 -6.02 -20.86
C GLN A 375 -12.15 -7.42 -21.03
N TYR A 376 -12.15 -7.99 -22.24
CA TYR A 376 -11.64 -9.34 -22.51
C TYR A 376 -10.75 -9.37 -23.76
N VAL A 377 -9.74 -10.22 -23.75
CA VAL A 377 -8.95 -10.60 -24.92
C VAL A 377 -9.21 -12.08 -25.15
N GLU A 378 -9.94 -12.41 -26.21
CA GLU A 378 -9.90 -13.77 -26.76
C GLU A 378 -8.52 -13.95 -27.38
N ILE A 379 -7.82 -15.01 -26.97
CA ILE A 379 -6.57 -15.47 -27.61
C ILE A 379 -6.95 -16.61 -28.54
#